data_AF-A0A0H3DDD4-F1
#
_entry.id   AF-A0A0H3DDD4-F1
#
_cell.length_a   1.000
_cell.length_b   1.000
_cell.length_c   1.000
_cell.angle_alpha   90.00
_cell.angle_beta   90.00
_cell.angle_gamma   90.00
#
_symmetry.space_group_name_H-M   'P 1'
#
loop_
_entity.id
_entity.type
_entity.pdbx_description
1 polymer ?
#
loop_
_entity_poly.entity_id
_entity_poly.type
_entity_poly.pdbx_seq_one_letter_code
_entity_poly.pdbx_strand_id
1 'polypeptide(L)'
;MIGELLRVVAVAGRVVVDERRRLPGRGAWLHPDPDCLAKAERRRAFPRALRAPGALDAREVREHVGRTTPHHDPGTSPGSRGIKEAGRPVMSQP
;
A
#
# COMPACT_ATOMS: atom_id res chain seq x y z
N MET A 1 16.13 -7.32 12.31
CA MET A 1 16.71 -7.60 10.98
C MET A 1 15.75 -6.99 9.98
N ILE A 2 16.25 -6.08 9.15
CA ILE A 2 15.44 -5.09 8.41
C ILE A 2 14.54 -5.77 7.37
N GLY A 3 13.23 -5.81 7.62
CA GLY A 3 12.25 -6.24 6.62
C GLY A 3 12.33 -5.33 5.39
N GLU A 4 12.81 -5.86 4.28
CA GLU A 4 12.91 -5.12 3.03
C GLU A 4 11.51 -4.75 2.55
N LEU A 5 11.20 -3.45 2.56
CA LEU A 5 9.95 -2.92 2.07
C LEU A 5 10.08 -2.52 0.61
N LEU A 6 9.23 -3.09 -0.22
CA LEU A 6 9.05 -2.72 -1.61
C LEU A 6 8.23 -1.42 -1.70
N ARG A 7 8.82 -0.37 -2.27
CA ARG A 7 8.09 0.85 -2.58
C ARG A 7 7.32 0.66 -3.88
N VAL A 8 6.05 1.00 -3.87
CA VAL A 8 5.21 1.02 -5.07
C VAL A 8 4.57 2.39 -5.25
N VAL A 9 4.40 2.83 -6.50
CA VAL A 9 3.82 4.13 -6.83
C VAL A 9 2.74 3.97 -7.91
N ALA A 10 1.79 4.89 -7.95
CA ALA A 10 0.79 4.92 -9.01
C ALA A 10 1.30 5.75 -10.20
N VAL A 11 1.37 5.14 -11.38
CA VAL A 11 1.74 5.80 -12.64
C VAL A 11 0.70 5.45 -13.69
N ALA A 12 0.00 6.46 -14.23
CA ALA A 12 -0.99 6.30 -15.30
C ALA A 12 -2.01 5.15 -15.07
N GLY A 13 -2.53 5.04 -13.83
CA GLY A 13 -3.53 4.01 -13.48
C GLY A 13 -2.95 2.62 -13.17
N ARG A 14 -1.62 2.47 -13.13
CA ARG A 14 -0.93 1.23 -12.80
C ARG A 14 -0.09 1.40 -11.54
N VAL A 15 0.07 0.31 -10.78
CA VAL A 15 0.99 0.24 -9.66
C VAL A 15 2.32 -0.28 -10.18
N VAL A 16 3.37 0.53 -10.07
CA VAL A 16 4.73 0.15 -10.47
C VAL A 16 5.65 0.10 -9.27
N VAL A 17 6.69 -0.74 -9.35
CA VAL A 17 7.71 -0.88 -8.32
C VAL A 17 8.75 0.24 -8.47
N ASP A 18 9.06 0.92 -7.37
CA ASP A 18 10.05 2.00 -7.31
C ASP A 18 11.24 1.59 -6.43
N GLU A 19 12.05 0.66 -6.92
CA GLU A 19 13.24 0.14 -6.21
C GLU A 19 14.23 1.26 -5.88
N ARG A 20 14.39 2.22 -6.80
CA ARG A 20 15.37 3.30 -6.68
C ARG A 20 14.84 4.51 -5.91
N ARG A 21 13.57 4.51 -5.49
CA ARG A 21 12.90 5.64 -4.81
C ARG A 21 12.98 6.94 -5.62
N ARG A 22 12.92 6.85 -6.95
CA ARG A 22 13.14 7.97 -7.89
C ARG A 22 11.85 8.48 -8.52
N LEU A 23 10.74 7.75 -8.42
CA LEU A 23 9.53 8.12 -9.13
C LEU A 23 8.76 9.22 -8.38
N PRO A 24 8.35 10.30 -9.09
CA PRO A 24 7.54 11.37 -8.50
C PRO A 24 6.12 10.85 -8.24
N GLY A 25 5.59 11.18 -7.06
CA GLY A 25 4.24 10.79 -6.67
C GLY A 25 4.14 10.25 -5.24
N ARG A 26 2.92 9.91 -4.83
CA ARG A 26 2.70 9.24 -3.55
C ARG A 26 3.10 7.77 -3.69
N GLY A 27 3.97 7.31 -2.80
CA GLY A 27 4.36 5.91 -2.70
C GLY A 27 3.63 5.19 -1.57
N ALA A 28 3.45 3.89 -1.75
CA ALA A 28 3.03 2.95 -0.72
C ALA A 28 4.14 1.92 -0.49
N TRP A 29 4.12 1.27 0.66
CA TRP A 29 5.07 0.24 1.02
C TRP A 29 4.36 -1.11 1.11
N LEU A 30 4.99 -2.13 0.54
CA LEU A 30 4.51 -3.50 0.52
C LEU A 30 5.68 -4.43 0.85
N HIS A 31 5.43 -5.57 1.48
CA HIS A 31 6.44 -6.62 1.54
C HIS A 31 6.57 -7.29 0.16
N PRO A 32 7.77 -7.71 -0.27
CA PRO A 32 7.95 -8.48 -1.50
C PRO A 32 7.48 -9.93 -1.30
N ASP A 33 6.24 -10.10 -0.84
CA ASP A 33 5.62 -11.37 -0.48
C ASP A 33 4.25 -11.50 -1.17
N PRO A 34 3.96 -12.65 -1.81
CA PRO A 34 2.74 -12.85 -2.60
C PRO A 34 1.47 -12.83 -1.74
N ASP A 35 1.53 -13.27 -0.48
CA ASP A 35 0.37 -13.23 0.42
C ASP A 35 0.06 -11.79 0.86
N CYS A 36 1.10 -11.00 1.13
CA CYS A 36 0.96 -9.56 1.37
C CYS A 36 0.34 -8.83 0.19
N LEU A 37 0.77 -9.16 -1.03
CA LEU A 37 0.18 -8.61 -2.27
C LEU A 37 -1.29 -9.03 -2.42
N ALA A 38 -1.61 -10.31 -2.27
CA ALA A 38 -2.98 -10.80 -2.39
C ALA A 38 -3.94 -10.17 -1.36
N LYS A 39 -3.46 -9.93 -0.14
CA LYS A 39 -4.20 -9.18 0.90
C LYS A 39 -4.42 -7.72 0.49
N ALA A 40 -3.41 -7.06 -0.06
CA ALA A 40 -3.49 -5.68 -0.51
C ALA A 40 -4.44 -5.51 -1.71
N GLU A 41 -4.41 -6.42 -2.68
CA GLU A 41 -5.33 -6.47 -3.82
C GLU A 41 -6.78 -6.65 -3.34
N ARG A 42 -7.02 -7.67 -2.50
CA ARG A 42 -8.37 -8.00 -2.00
C ARG A 42 -9.01 -6.87 -1.20
N ARG A 43 -8.20 -6.09 -0.45
CA ARG A 43 -8.67 -4.96 0.36
C ARG A 43 -8.70 -3.63 -0.39
N ARG A 44 -8.32 -3.61 -1.69
CA ARG A 44 -8.13 -2.37 -2.47
C ARG A 44 -7.20 -1.37 -1.76
N ALA A 45 -6.13 -1.88 -1.16
CA ALA A 45 -5.21 -1.09 -0.36
C ALA A 45 -4.40 -0.09 -1.21
N PHE A 46 -4.00 -0.46 -2.43
CA PHE A 46 -3.23 0.41 -3.34
C PHE A 46 -3.95 1.69 -3.72
N PRO A 47 -5.17 1.67 -4.30
CA PRO A 47 -5.85 2.91 -4.64
C PRO A 47 -6.15 3.76 -3.40
N ARG A 48 -6.38 3.14 -2.24
CA ARG A 48 -6.56 3.86 -0.97
C ARG A 48 -5.27 4.54 -0.48
N ALA A 49 -4.14 3.85 -0.53
CA ALA A 49 -2.84 4.36 -0.10
C ALA A 49 -2.27 5.41 -1.07
N LEU A 50 -2.46 5.18 -2.37
CA LEU A 50 -1.95 6.03 -3.46
C LEU A 50 -2.93 7.15 -3.84
N ARG A 51 -4.15 7.16 -3.26
CA ARG A 51 -5.26 8.09 -3.57
C ARG A 51 -5.57 8.17 -5.07
N ALA A 52 -5.60 7.02 -5.73
CA ALA A 52 -5.93 6.97 -7.15
C ALA A 52 -7.45 6.86 -7.37
N PRO A 53 -7.99 7.54 -8.38
CA PRO A 53 -9.38 7.38 -8.78
C PRO A 53 -9.56 6.05 -9.51
N GLY A 54 -9.99 5.01 -8.79
CA GLY A 54 -10.40 3.73 -9.38
C GLY A 54 -9.50 2.54 -9.03
N ALA A 55 -9.72 1.42 -9.73
CA ALA A 55 -8.88 0.24 -9.60
C ALA A 55 -7.53 0.52 -10.25
N LEU A 56 -6.44 0.21 -9.54
CA LEU A 56 -5.10 0.26 -10.09
C LEU A 56 -4.68 -1.15 -10.48
N ASP A 57 -4.06 -1.28 -11.64
CA ASP A 57 -3.52 -2.56 -12.09
C ASP A 57 -2.18 -2.83 -11.38
N ALA A 58 -2.10 -3.94 -10.63
CA ALA A 58 -0.92 -4.31 -9.85
C ALA A 58 -0.10 -5.44 -10.47
N ARG A 59 -0.31 -5.74 -11.76
CA ARG A 59 0.36 -6.86 -12.45
C ARG A 59 1.88 -6.79 -12.38
N GLU A 60 2.45 -5.60 -12.60
CA GLU A 60 3.91 -5.38 -12.54
C GLU A 60 4.48 -5.71 -11.15
N VAL A 61 3.77 -5.33 -10.09
CA VAL A 61 4.15 -5.67 -8.71
C VAL A 61 4.10 -7.18 -8.50
N ARG A 62 3.10 -7.86 -9.06
CA ARG A 62 2.92 -9.32 -9.00
C ARG A 62 4.07 -10.07 -9.66
N GLU A 63 4.46 -9.64 -10.86
CA GLU A 63 5.61 -10.19 -11.59
C GLU A 63 6.94 -9.88 -10.90
N HIS A 64 7.06 -8.74 -10.22
CA HIS A 64 8.24 -8.43 -9.42
C HIS A 64 8.32 -9.29 -8.15
N VAL A 65 7.24 -9.37 -7.37
CA VAL A 65 7.19 -10.21 -6.15
C VAL A 65 7.52 -11.66 -6.47
N GLY A 66 6.99 -12.22 -7.55
CA GLY A 66 7.31 -13.60 -7.98
C GLY A 66 8.77 -13.83 -8.37
N ARG A 67 9.52 -12.77 -8.71
CA ARG A 67 10.97 -12.83 -8.99
C ARG A 67 11.83 -12.61 -7.76
N THR A 68 11.31 -11.87 -6.76
CA THR A 68 12.12 -11.31 -5.67
C THR A 68 12.04 -12.11 -4.37
N THR A 69 11.16 -13.10 -4.19
CA THR A 69 10.98 -13.77 -2.89
C THR A 69 12.14 -14.70 -2.47
N PRO A 70 12.87 -14.39 -1.39
CA PRO A 70 13.22 -15.36 -0.35
C PRO A 70 12.16 -15.30 0.77
N HIS A 71 11.85 -16.46 1.34
CA HIS A 71 10.83 -16.66 2.38
C HIS A 71 11.07 -15.75 3.60
N HIS A 72 10.20 -14.76 3.83
CA HIS A 72 10.24 -13.92 5.04
C HIS A 72 8.86 -13.88 5.69
N ASP A 73 8.85 -14.07 7.01
CA ASP A 73 7.70 -14.36 7.85
C ASP A 73 6.50 -13.40 7.63
N PRO A 74 5.26 -13.92 7.46
CA PRO A 74 4.05 -13.14 7.20
C PRO A 74 3.52 -12.48 8.48
N GLY A 75 4.38 -11.78 9.22
CA GLY A 75 4.05 -11.10 10.47
C GLY A 75 3.67 -9.64 10.24
N THR A 76 2.37 -9.37 10.11
CA THR A 76 1.76 -8.04 10.32
C THR A 76 1.93 -7.03 9.19
N SER A 77 1.00 -7.02 8.21
CA SER A 77 0.68 -5.79 7.50
C SER A 77 0.08 -4.79 8.50
N PRO A 78 0.67 -3.61 8.75
CA PRO A 78 0.01 -2.57 9.54
C PRO A 78 -1.09 -1.98 8.66
N GLY A 79 -2.22 -2.67 8.62
CA GLY A 79 -3.43 -2.18 7.99
C GLY A 79 -3.82 -0.88 8.69
N SER A 80 -3.63 0.24 7.98
CA SER A 80 -4.41 1.47 8.06
C SER A 80 -5.17 1.62 9.38
N ARG A 81 -4.46 2.01 10.44
CA ARG A 81 -5.09 2.39 11.71
C ARG A 81 -5.86 3.68 11.42
N GLY A 82 -7.19 3.56 11.45
CA GLY A 82 -8.14 4.57 11.01
C GLY A 82 -7.90 5.92 11.67
N ILE A 83 -8.15 6.96 10.87
CA ILE A 83 -8.57 8.26 11.38
C ILE A 83 -9.72 8.03 12.36
N LYS A 84 -9.46 8.22 13.65
CA LYS A 84 -10.53 8.39 14.65
C LYS A 84 -11.02 9.83 14.50
N GLU A 85 -12.06 9.98 13.68
CA GLU A 85 -12.96 11.12 13.71
C GLU A 85 -13.62 11.14 15.10
N ALA A 86 -13.22 12.08 15.95
CA ALA A 86 -13.99 12.42 17.13
C ALA A 86 -14.99 13.49 16.70
N GLY A 87 -16.23 13.05 16.50
CA GLY A 87 -17.39 13.91 16.32
C GLY A 87 -17.58 14.89 17.49
N ARG A 88 -18.21 16.01 17.16
CA ARG A 88 -18.52 17.21 17.95
C ARG A 88 -19.36 16.91 19.20
N PRO A 89 -19.37 17.84 20.17
CA PRO A 89 -20.65 18.30 20.69
C PRO A 89 -20.88 19.79 20.39
N VAL A 90 -22.10 20.10 19.97
CA VAL A 90 -22.73 21.42 19.94
C VAL A 90 -23.49 21.59 21.25
N MET A 91 -23.08 22.47 22.16
CA MET A 91 -23.89 23.01 23.29
C MET A 91 -23.24 24.36 23.69
N SER A 92 -23.80 25.49 23.24
CA SER A 92 -24.78 26.33 23.94
C SER A 92 -24.14 27.34 24.91
N GLN A 93 -24.46 28.60 24.65
CA GLN A 93 -24.08 29.82 25.36
C GLN A 93 -24.52 29.82 26.83
N PRO A 94 -23.96 30.74 27.63
CA PRO A 94 -24.77 31.69 28.39
C PRO A 94 -24.71 33.10 27.80
#